data_AF-A0A0B6ZX55-F1
#
_entry.id   AF-A0A0B6ZX55-F1
#
_cell.length_a   1.000
_cell.length_b   1.000
_cell.length_c   1.000
_cell.angle_alpha   90.00
_cell.angle_beta   90.00
_cell.angle_gamma   90.00
#
_symmetry.space_group_name_H-M   'P 1'
#
loop_
_entity.id
_entity.type
_entity.pdbx_description
1 polymer ?
#
loop_
_entity_poly.entity_id
_entity_poly.type
_entity_poly.pdbx_seq_one_letter_code
_entity_poly.pdbx_strand_id
1 'polypeptide(L)'
;MIRVVLLLALTFQCVVSDEGCPLGWRLFQEHCYGFFAEQVSWNLAASSCHVYNSYLTKIERAAENDWIVSVLKSLKCKYKLYF
;
A
#
# COMPACT_ATOMS: atom_id res chain seq x y z
N MET A 1 4.18 38.76 1.41
CA MET A 1 3.22 37.98 2.22
C MET A 1 2.49 36.92 1.39
N ILE A 2 1.79 37.26 0.30
CA ILE A 2 1.05 36.27 -0.54
C ILE A 2 2.00 35.34 -1.34
N ARG A 3 3.12 35.85 -1.85
CA ARG A 3 4.10 35.07 -2.63
C ARG A 3 4.77 33.94 -1.83
N VAL A 4 4.94 34.10 -0.52
CA VAL A 4 5.55 33.06 0.35
C VAL A 4 4.55 31.94 0.63
N VAL A 5 3.27 32.26 0.84
CA VAL A 5 2.21 31.25 1.01
C VAL A 5 2.03 30.42 -0.27
N LEU A 6 2.11 31.05 -1.45
CA LEU A 6 2.08 30.35 -2.74
C LEU A 6 3.30 29.44 -2.93
N LEU A 7 4.50 29.89 -2.56
CA LEU A 7 5.71 29.06 -2.62
C LEU A 7 5.68 27.89 -1.64
N LEU A 8 5.12 28.07 -0.44
CA LEU A 8 4.94 27.01 0.55
C LEU A 8 3.86 25.99 0.15
N ALA A 9 2.80 26.44 -0.54
CA ALA A 9 1.80 25.56 -1.14
C ALA A 9 2.35 24.71 -2.29
N LEU A 10 3.31 25.26 -3.06
CA LEU A 10 4.01 24.55 -4.15
C LEU A 10 5.05 23.53 -3.64
N THR A 11 5.45 23.60 -2.37
CA THR A 11 6.29 22.57 -1.72
C THR A 11 5.46 21.56 -0.92
N PHE A 12 4.15 21.74 -0.81
CA PHE A 12 3.23 20.75 -0.24
C PHE A 12 2.86 19.70 -1.29
N GLN A 13 3.88 19.12 -1.91
CA GLN A 13 3.70 18.05 -2.89
C GLN A 13 3.83 16.73 -2.15
N CYS A 14 2.76 16.29 -1.48
CA CYS A 14 2.58 14.85 -1.37
C CYS A 14 2.53 14.35 -2.82
N VAL A 15 3.49 13.51 -3.19
CA VAL A 15 3.57 12.87 -4.50
C VAL A 15 2.36 11.97 -4.65
N VAL A 16 1.26 12.53 -5.15
CA VAL A 16 0.04 11.80 -5.47
C VAL A 16 0.29 11.12 -6.80
N SER A 17 0.66 9.84 -6.75
CA SER A 17 0.44 8.93 -7.87
C SER A 17 -1.05 8.94 -8.22
N ASP A 18 -1.36 8.69 -9.48
CA ASP A 18 -2.68 8.84 -10.12
C ASP A 18 -3.87 8.15 -9.41
N GLU A 19 -3.60 7.33 -8.37
CA GLU A 19 -4.60 6.68 -7.50
C GLU A 19 -4.32 6.78 -5.98
N GLY A 20 -3.58 7.79 -5.51
CA GLY A 20 -3.41 8.06 -4.07
C GLY A 20 -2.52 7.09 -3.29
N CYS A 21 -1.96 6.05 -3.94
CA CYS A 21 -1.07 5.06 -3.31
C CYS A 21 0.25 4.87 -4.06
N PRO A 22 1.37 4.54 -3.38
CA PRO A 22 2.65 4.28 -4.04
C PRO A 22 2.54 3.27 -5.19
N LEU A 23 3.45 3.37 -6.18
CA LEU A 23 3.41 2.50 -7.36
C LEU A 23 3.39 1.02 -6.96
N GLY A 24 2.43 0.26 -7.50
CA GLY A 24 2.25 -1.17 -7.23
C GLY A 24 1.46 -1.50 -5.96
N TRP A 25 1.08 -0.49 -5.17
CA TRP A 25 0.17 -0.65 -4.03
C TRP A 25 -1.27 -0.48 -4.46
N ARG A 26 -2.20 -1.04 -3.69
CA ARG A 26 -3.63 -0.99 -3.98
C ARG A 26 -4.33 -0.12 -2.95
N LEU A 27 -5.12 0.84 -3.41
CA LEU A 27 -6.01 1.62 -2.55
C LEU A 27 -7.24 0.79 -2.18
N PHE A 28 -7.55 0.72 -0.90
CA PHE A 28 -8.85 0.29 -0.41
C PHE A 28 -9.29 1.22 0.71
N GLN A 29 -10.41 1.91 0.48
CA GLN A 29 -10.86 3.01 1.34
C GLN A 29 -9.75 4.07 1.48
N GLU A 30 -9.28 4.33 2.69
CA GLU A 30 -8.29 5.37 3.01
C GLU A 30 -6.88 4.79 3.22
N HIS A 31 -6.66 3.52 2.86
CA HIS A 31 -5.41 2.80 3.12
C HIS A 31 -4.82 2.19 1.85
N CYS A 32 -3.49 2.18 1.81
CA CYS A 32 -2.71 1.56 0.75
C CYS A 32 -2.15 0.22 1.21
N TYR A 33 -2.31 -0.81 0.38
CA TYR A 33 -1.87 -2.17 0.71
C TYR A 33 -0.84 -2.68 -0.30
N GLY A 34 0.32 -3.08 0.21
CA GLY A 34 1.38 -3.75 -0.54
C GLY A 34 1.29 -5.26 -0.39
N PHE A 35 1.37 -5.98 -1.51
CA PHE A 35 1.34 -7.45 -1.53
C PHE A 35 2.68 -7.98 -2.03
N PHE A 36 3.38 -8.72 -1.18
CA PHE A 36 4.70 -9.27 -1.46
C PHE A 36 4.63 -10.80 -1.50
N ALA A 37 5.33 -11.44 -2.44
CA ALA A 37 5.33 -12.89 -2.62
C ALA A 37 6.37 -13.62 -1.73
N GLU A 38 7.26 -12.87 -1.09
CA GLU A 38 8.31 -13.42 -0.25
C GLU A 38 7.74 -14.11 0.98
N GLN A 39 8.16 -15.34 1.23
CA GLN A 39 7.79 -16.10 2.42
C GLN A 39 8.87 -15.92 3.48
N VAL A 40 8.51 -15.21 4.55
CA VAL A 40 9.40 -14.93 5.68
C VAL A 40 8.70 -15.20 7.01
N SER A 41 9.46 -15.23 8.10
CA SER A 41 8.86 -15.32 9.44
C SER A 41 8.04 -14.08 9.75
N TRP A 42 7.06 -14.21 10.64
CA TRP A 42 6.16 -13.10 11.00
C TRP A 42 6.93 -11.86 11.48
N ASN A 43 7.95 -12.05 12.33
CA ASN A 43 8.78 -10.96 12.84
C ASN A 43 9.52 -10.22 11.72
N LEU A 44 10.07 -10.98 10.75
CA LEU A 44 10.77 -10.39 9.62
C LEU A 44 9.79 -9.63 8.72
N ALA A 45 8.62 -10.19 8.42
CA ALA A 45 7.57 -9.49 7.67
C ALA A 45 7.18 -8.16 8.32
N ALA A 46 6.96 -8.17 9.64
CA ALA A 46 6.65 -6.97 10.41
C ALA A 46 7.74 -5.90 10.29
N SER A 47 9.01 -6.29 10.46
CA SER A 47 10.14 -5.35 10.29
C SER A 47 10.31 -4.86 8.86
N SER A 48 10.10 -5.71 7.85
CA SER A 48 10.30 -5.36 6.44
C SER A 48 9.29 -4.32 5.96
N CYS A 49 8.05 -4.35 6.46
CA CYS A 49 7.05 -3.33 6.12
C CYS A 49 7.48 -1.91 6.52
N HIS A 50 8.31 -1.75 7.56
CA HIS A 50 8.79 -0.44 7.99
C HIS A 50 9.73 0.23 6.98
N VAL A 51 10.41 -0.53 6.13
CA VAL A 51 11.24 0.02 5.04
C VAL A 51 10.41 0.87 4.08
N TYR A 52 9.12 0.54 3.92
CA TYR A 52 8.17 1.27 3.09
C TYR A 52 7.38 2.35 3.85
N ASN A 53 7.80 2.73 5.05
CA ASN A 53 7.05 3.59 5.95
C ASN A 53 5.62 3.07 6.23
N SER A 54 5.49 1.75 6.34
CA SER A 54 4.23 1.03 6.54
C SER A 54 4.34 0.01 7.69
N TYR A 55 3.29 -0.77 7.93
CA TYR A 55 3.26 -1.84 8.92
C TYR A 55 2.59 -3.10 8.34
N LEU A 56 2.93 -4.26 8.91
CA LEU A 56 2.27 -5.51 8.56
C LEU A 56 0.77 -5.39 8.79
N THR A 57 -0.02 -5.72 7.78
CA THR A 57 -1.47 -5.45 7.76
C THR A 57 -2.16 -5.91 9.05
N LYS A 58 -2.90 -4.99 9.67
CA LYS A 58 -3.78 -5.26 10.80
C LYS A 58 -5.20 -5.09 10.30
N ILE A 59 -5.93 -6.19 10.25
CA ILE A 59 -7.30 -6.23 9.73
C ILE A 59 -8.25 -5.74 10.83
N GLU A 60 -9.00 -4.68 10.56
CA GLU A 60 -9.92 -4.06 11.52
C GLU A 60 -11.39 -4.26 11.16
N ARG A 61 -11.70 -4.51 9.89
CA ARG A 61 -13.09 -4.63 9.40
C ARG A 61 -13.29 -5.86 8.53
N ALA A 62 -14.50 -6.42 8.56
CA ALA A 62 -14.87 -7.55 7.70
C ALA A 62 -14.73 -7.22 6.20
N ALA A 63 -15.13 -6.00 5.79
CA ALA A 63 -15.00 -5.56 4.40
C ALA A 63 -13.53 -5.51 3.92
N GLU A 64 -12.61 -5.12 4.79
CA GLU A 64 -11.17 -5.13 4.52
C GLU A 64 -10.66 -6.57 4.35
N ASN A 65 -11.04 -7.47 5.27
CA ASN A 65 -10.70 -8.89 5.16
C ASN A 65 -11.17 -9.49 3.82
N ASP A 66 -12.43 -9.27 3.47
CA ASP A 66 -13.03 -9.84 2.26
C ASP A 66 -12.34 -9.32 0.99
N TRP A 67 -12.01 -8.03 0.98
CA TRP A 67 -11.24 -7.43 -0.10
C TRP A 67 -9.82 -8.00 -0.19
N ILE A 68 -9.08 -8.09 0.92
CA ILE A 68 -7.73 -8.70 0.95
C ILE A 68 -7.77 -10.13 0.42
N VAL A 69 -8.71 -10.95 0.87
CA VAL A 69 -8.89 -12.33 0.39
C VAL A 69 -9.16 -12.37 -1.12
N SER A 70 -9.97 -11.45 -1.65
CA SER A 70 -10.25 -11.37 -3.09
C SER A 70 -8.98 -11.03 -3.89
N VAL A 71 -8.17 -10.09 -3.41
CA VAL A 71 -6.90 -9.71 -4.03
C VAL A 71 -5.93 -10.89 -4.00
N LEU A 72 -5.77 -11.57 -2.87
CA LEU A 72 -4.89 -12.74 -2.74
C LEU A 72 -5.29 -13.87 -3.71
N LYS A 73 -6.60 -14.14 -3.89
CA LYS A 73 -7.07 -15.11 -4.89
C LYS A 73 -6.67 -14.70 -6.30
N SER A 74 -6.79 -13.42 -6.64
CA SER A 74 -6.40 -12.91 -7.96
C SER A 74 -4.88 -13.00 -8.20
N LEU A 75 -4.07 -12.77 -7.17
CA LEU A 75 -2.61 -12.83 -7.25
C LEU A 75 -2.15 -14.28 -7.47
N LYS A 76 -2.74 -15.26 -6.78
CA LYS A 76 -2.47 -16.68 -7.02
C LYS A 76 -2.72 -17.08 -8.48
N CYS A 77 -3.77 -16.54 -9.12
CA CYS A 77 -4.02 -16.78 -10.54
C CYS A 77 -2.99 -16.09 -11.45
N LYS A 78 -2.44 -14.93 -11.07
CA LYS A 78 -1.36 -14.29 -11.84
C LYS A 78 -0.04 -15.06 -11.74
N TYR A 79 0.40 -15.46 -10.55
CA TYR A 79 1.63 -16.23 -10.37
C TYR A 79 1.57 -17.62 -11.03
N LYS A 80 0.37 -18.18 -11.23
CA LYS A 80 0.14 -19.43 -11.96
C LYS A 80 0.17 -19.28 -13.50
N LEU A 81 0.13 -18.06 -14.04
CA LEU A 81 0.26 -17.80 -15.48
C LEU A 81 1.71 -17.52 -15.92
N TYR A 82 2.64 -17.45 -14.96
CA TYR A 82 4.08 -17.26 -15.19
C TYR A 82 4.92 -18.50 -14.82
N PHE A 83 4.28 -19.63 -14.53
CA PHE A 83 4.88 -20.96 -14.37
C PHE A 83 4.03 -22.01 -15.07
#